data_AF-A0A3D1JKE7-F1
#
_entry.id   AF-A0A3D1JKE7-F1
#
_cell.length_a   1.000
_cell.length_b   1.000
_cell.length_c   1.000
_cell.angle_alpha   90.00
_cell.angle_beta   90.00
_cell.angle_gamma   90.00
#
_symmetry.space_group_name_H-M   'P 1'
#
loop_
_entity.id
_entity.type
_entity.pdbx_description
1 polymer ?
#
loop_
_entity_poly.entity_id
_entity_poly.type
_entity_poly.pdbx_seq_one_letter_code
_entity_poly.pdbx_strand_id
1 'polypeptide(L)'
;MRRWNGWGDDATSMNLGDGARAMLARRLGPGYPGQDARREDLLAGIPASRLPGHPLIQRDASTRLTMALGESYADWIKKRFGQLPPVPDGVAFPESGEQVRELLDLAQANRWTVIPFAGGTSVAGHLDCPLGERPILSVNLTRMNRLLHLDKTSQLATFGAGTPGPQVEAQLRAQGYTLGHFPQSFEYSTVGGWVVTRSSGQQSLRYGRIEQLFAGGRMETPVGTLVLPTLPASSAGPDLRELVLGSEGRFGILTEATVRVSPLPGHESFHALFLPDWDSAEAAVRALVQRRLPLSMLRLSNGIETETNLQLAGHERLIGLMERYLAWRGCGEGKCLLMLGVTADPATARHALREARRTLGRHGAVYIGPAMGSKWAANRFKGPYL
;
A
#
# COMPACT_ATOMS: atom_id res chain seq x y z
N MET A 1 13.35 14.60 1.29
CA MET A 1 12.20 15.06 2.11
C MET A 1 10.95 14.58 1.40
N ARG A 2 9.88 14.22 2.12
CA ARG A 2 8.62 13.84 1.46
C ARG A 2 8.08 15.04 0.68
N ARG A 3 7.71 14.80 -0.58
CA ARG A 3 7.07 15.78 -1.45
C ARG A 3 5.77 16.26 -0.82
N TRP A 4 5.58 17.57 -0.73
CA TRP A 4 4.39 18.14 -0.10
C TRP A 4 3.18 18.15 -1.05
N ASN A 5 3.43 18.28 -2.37
CA ASN A 5 2.40 18.41 -3.40
C ASN A 5 2.25 17.18 -4.32
N GLY A 6 2.69 16.01 -3.87
CA GLY A 6 2.60 14.77 -4.63
C GLY A 6 3.13 13.58 -3.85
N TRP A 7 3.30 12.45 -4.54
CA TRP A 7 3.84 11.24 -3.95
C TRP A 7 5.35 11.26 -3.80
N GLY A 8 5.85 10.58 -2.77
CA GLY A 8 7.24 10.18 -2.70
C GLY A 8 8.19 11.15 -2.01
N ASP A 9 9.49 10.91 -2.17
CA ASP A 9 10.57 11.82 -1.78
C ASP A 9 10.96 12.74 -2.93
N ASP A 10 11.25 14.01 -2.63
CA ASP A 10 11.70 15.02 -3.61
C ASP A 10 12.99 14.62 -4.35
N ALA A 11 13.83 13.77 -3.75
CA ALA A 11 15.02 13.23 -4.40
C ALA A 11 14.72 12.17 -5.47
N THR A 12 13.48 11.67 -5.53
CA THR A 12 13.06 10.64 -6.49
C THR A 12 12.15 11.25 -7.55
N SER A 13 12.57 11.19 -8.80
CA SER A 13 11.75 11.55 -9.95
C SER A 13 11.68 10.41 -10.95
N MET A 14 10.50 10.19 -11.52
CA MET A 14 10.31 9.34 -12.67
C MET A 14 9.76 10.18 -13.80
N ASN A 15 10.58 10.37 -14.84
CA ASN A 15 10.15 11.10 -16.02
C ASN A 15 9.61 10.14 -17.07
N LEU A 16 8.52 10.54 -17.73
CA LEU A 16 8.08 9.89 -18.95
C LEU A 16 9.12 10.11 -20.06
N GLY A 17 9.59 9.02 -20.65
CA GLY A 17 10.43 9.07 -21.85
C GLY A 17 9.67 9.56 -23.08
N ASP A 18 10.38 9.97 -24.12
CA ASP A 18 9.80 10.61 -25.31
C ASP A 18 8.77 9.73 -26.03
N GLY A 19 9.04 8.43 -26.15
CA GLY A 19 8.10 7.47 -26.74
C GLY A 19 6.78 7.38 -25.96
N ALA A 20 6.84 7.40 -24.63
CA ALA A 20 5.67 7.42 -23.77
C ALA A 20 4.86 8.72 -23.92
N ARG A 21 5.56 9.86 -23.97
CA ARG A 21 4.93 11.17 -24.20
C ARG A 21 4.24 11.23 -25.57
N ALA A 22 4.90 10.74 -26.62
CA ALA A 22 4.34 10.70 -27.97
C ALA A 22 3.10 9.79 -28.06
N MET A 23 3.09 8.66 -27.35
CA MET A 23 1.91 7.81 -27.25
C MET A 23 0.76 8.52 -26.54
N LEU A 24 1.02 9.13 -25.38
CA LEU A 24 0.00 9.86 -24.62
C LEU A 24 -0.59 11.00 -25.45
N ALA A 25 0.26 11.78 -26.14
CA ALA A 25 -0.18 12.87 -27.01
C ALA A 25 -1.09 12.38 -28.15
N ARG A 26 -0.83 11.20 -28.71
CA ARG A 26 -1.65 10.60 -29.77
C ARG A 26 -3.00 10.12 -29.25
N ARG A 27 -3.05 9.60 -28.03
CA ARG A 27 -4.28 9.02 -27.43
C ARG A 27 -5.16 10.06 -26.76
N LEU A 28 -4.57 11.01 -26.07
CA LEU A 28 -5.27 11.97 -25.19
C LEU A 28 -5.23 13.40 -25.73
N GLY A 29 -4.42 13.67 -26.76
CA GLY A 29 -4.14 15.02 -27.24
C GLY A 29 -2.97 15.69 -26.51
N PRO A 30 -2.60 16.93 -26.89
CA PRO A 30 -1.53 17.67 -26.24
C PRO A 30 -1.85 17.94 -24.77
N GLY A 31 -0.89 17.68 -23.89
CA GLY A 31 -0.99 18.05 -22.47
C GLY A 31 -0.63 19.51 -22.25
N TYR A 32 -1.39 20.20 -21.40
CA TYR A 32 -1.08 21.56 -20.96
C TYR A 32 -0.57 21.51 -19.52
N PRO A 33 0.74 21.73 -19.27
CA PRO A 33 1.24 21.77 -17.91
C PRO A 33 0.64 22.99 -17.20
N GLY A 34 -0.04 22.76 -16.09
CA GLY A 34 -0.43 23.84 -15.20
C GLY A 34 0.74 24.33 -14.33
N GLN A 35 0.55 25.43 -13.63
CA GLN A 35 1.53 25.96 -12.69
C GLN A 35 1.29 25.37 -11.30
N ASP A 36 2.33 24.76 -10.71
CA ASP A 36 2.25 24.28 -9.33
C ASP A 36 2.17 25.49 -8.37
N ALA A 37 1.26 25.40 -7.41
CA ALA A 37 1.12 26.34 -6.33
C ALA A 37 2.37 26.32 -5.44
N ARG A 38 2.68 27.47 -4.84
CA ARG A 38 3.77 27.57 -3.88
C ARG A 38 3.27 27.16 -2.51
N ARG A 39 4.10 26.42 -1.78
CA ARG A 39 3.75 25.94 -0.44
C ARG A 39 3.50 27.11 0.52
N GLU A 40 4.29 28.17 0.36
CA GLU A 40 4.24 29.38 1.19
C GLU A 40 2.88 30.08 1.09
N ASP A 41 2.27 30.10 -0.10
CA ASP A 41 0.96 30.71 -0.33
C ASP A 41 -0.13 29.96 0.44
N LEU A 42 -0.07 28.62 0.44
CA LEU A 42 -0.98 27.79 1.23
C LEU A 42 -0.78 27.97 2.73
N LEU A 43 0.48 28.02 3.19
CA LEU A 43 0.79 28.21 4.61
C LEU A 43 0.29 29.56 5.13
N ALA A 44 0.41 30.63 4.33
CA ALA A 44 -0.09 31.95 4.69
C ALA A 44 -1.62 31.99 4.81
N GLY A 45 -2.34 31.11 4.09
CA GLY A 45 -3.79 30.99 4.17
C GLY A 45 -4.32 30.18 5.36
N ILE A 46 -3.46 29.48 6.10
CA ILE A 46 -3.90 28.62 7.21
C ILE A 46 -4.26 29.47 8.44
N PRO A 47 -5.50 29.35 8.98
CA PRO A 47 -5.89 30.08 10.17
C PRO A 47 -5.15 29.58 11.42
N ALA A 48 -5.07 30.44 12.43
CA ALA A 48 -4.55 30.07 13.75
C ALA A 48 -5.28 28.85 14.32
N SER A 49 -4.54 28.00 15.04
CA SER A 49 -5.11 26.82 15.72
C SER A 49 -6.17 27.23 16.72
N ARG A 50 -7.31 26.52 16.73
CA ARG A 50 -8.34 26.64 17.76
C ARG A 50 -8.04 25.82 19.03
N LEU A 51 -7.06 24.91 18.98
CA LEU A 51 -6.68 24.08 20.13
C LEU A 51 -5.83 24.86 21.16
N PRO A 52 -6.00 24.57 22.46
CA PRO A 52 -5.12 25.08 23.52
C PRO A 52 -3.69 24.56 23.36
N GLY A 53 -2.74 25.20 24.04
CA GLY A 53 -1.36 24.70 24.09
C GLY A 53 -1.28 23.40 24.89
N HIS A 54 -0.54 22.41 24.37
CA HIS A 54 -0.32 21.14 25.04
C HIS A 54 1.05 20.56 24.64
N PRO A 55 1.83 19.93 25.54
CA PRO A 55 3.17 19.40 25.21
C PRO A 55 3.18 18.39 24.06
N LEU A 56 2.11 17.61 23.92
CA LEU A 56 1.97 16.61 22.85
C LEU A 56 1.42 17.20 21.54
N ILE A 57 0.93 18.45 21.50
CA ILE A 57 0.20 19.00 20.36
C ILE A 57 0.98 20.13 19.71
N GLN A 58 1.40 19.90 18.46
CA GLN A 58 1.96 20.92 17.58
C GLN A 58 0.85 21.67 16.86
N ARG A 59 1.03 23.00 16.70
CA ARG A 59 0.01 23.93 16.16
C ARG A 59 0.51 24.75 14.98
N ASP A 60 1.75 24.52 14.53
CA ASP A 60 2.30 25.25 13.39
C ASP A 60 1.61 24.86 12.08
N ALA A 61 1.47 25.84 11.18
CA ALA A 61 0.75 25.68 9.93
C ALA A 61 1.36 24.60 9.03
N SER A 62 2.69 24.45 9.05
CA SER A 62 3.41 23.49 8.22
C SER A 62 3.06 22.04 8.60
N THR A 63 3.16 21.70 9.89
CA THR A 63 2.79 20.38 10.40
C THR A 63 1.32 20.07 10.14
N ARG A 64 0.41 21.03 10.41
CA ARG A 64 -1.03 20.86 10.17
C ARG A 64 -1.36 20.60 8.70
N LEU A 65 -0.73 21.34 7.77
CA LEU A 65 -0.93 21.15 6.33
C LEU A 65 -0.53 19.76 5.86
N THR A 66 0.56 19.20 6.39
CA THR A 66 1.04 17.87 5.99
C THR A 66 0.10 16.71 6.36
N MET A 67 -0.85 16.96 7.27
CA MET A 67 -1.81 15.96 7.75
C MET A 67 -3.21 16.13 7.16
N ALA A 68 -3.43 17.14 6.30
CA ALA A 68 -4.75 17.57 5.88
C ALA A 68 -5.34 16.75 4.71
N LEU A 69 -4.51 16.03 3.96
CA LEU A 69 -4.91 15.35 2.73
C LEU A 69 -4.23 13.98 2.58
N GLY A 70 -4.93 13.09 1.87
CA GLY A 70 -4.37 11.83 1.39
C GLY A 70 -3.62 11.96 0.07
N GLU A 71 -3.71 10.91 -0.75
CA GLU A 71 -3.04 10.74 -2.04
C GLU A 71 -4.05 10.35 -3.13
N SER A 72 -5.32 10.72 -2.98
CA SER A 72 -6.28 10.59 -4.07
C SER A 72 -5.97 11.56 -5.20
N TYR A 73 -6.50 11.32 -6.39
CA TYR A 73 -6.35 12.24 -7.51
C TYR A 73 -6.87 13.65 -7.17
N ALA A 74 -8.02 13.74 -6.51
CA ALA A 74 -8.59 15.02 -6.07
C ALA A 74 -7.66 15.75 -5.07
N ASP A 75 -7.01 15.01 -4.18
CA ASP A 75 -6.05 15.58 -3.23
C ASP A 75 -4.81 16.13 -3.94
N TRP A 76 -4.33 15.43 -4.97
CA TRP A 76 -3.22 15.92 -5.80
C TRP A 76 -3.59 17.19 -6.54
N ILE A 77 -4.80 17.28 -7.10
CA ILE A 77 -5.28 18.52 -7.74
C ILE A 77 -5.30 19.67 -6.72
N LYS A 78 -5.85 19.48 -5.52
CA LYS A 78 -5.86 20.50 -4.46
C LYS A 78 -4.44 20.95 -4.09
N LYS A 79 -3.55 19.99 -3.83
CA LYS A 79 -2.15 20.22 -3.48
C LYS A 79 -1.39 20.99 -4.57
N ARG A 80 -1.52 20.56 -5.83
CA ARG A 80 -0.79 21.13 -6.96
C ARG A 80 -1.33 22.48 -7.40
N PHE A 81 -2.64 22.71 -7.35
CA PHE A 81 -3.25 23.95 -7.84
C PHE A 81 -3.64 24.93 -6.74
N GLY A 82 -3.18 24.70 -5.50
CA GLY A 82 -3.24 25.71 -4.44
C GLY A 82 -4.61 25.88 -3.80
N GLN A 83 -5.51 24.90 -3.92
CA GLN A 83 -6.75 24.91 -3.18
C GLN A 83 -6.46 24.52 -1.73
N LEU A 84 -6.51 25.50 -0.82
CA LEU A 84 -6.31 25.25 0.61
C LEU A 84 -7.42 24.32 1.14
N PRO A 85 -7.10 23.08 1.57
CA PRO A 85 -8.07 22.20 2.19
C PRO A 85 -8.37 22.66 3.62
N PRO A 86 -9.49 22.21 4.22
CA PRO A 86 -9.61 22.22 5.67
C PRO A 86 -8.42 21.49 6.28
N VAL A 87 -7.78 22.08 7.30
CA VAL A 87 -6.62 21.52 7.98
C VAL A 87 -6.97 21.19 9.44
N PRO A 88 -6.30 20.21 10.08
CA PRO A 88 -6.49 20.00 11.50
C PRO A 88 -6.05 21.24 12.29
N ASP A 89 -6.60 21.44 13.48
CA ASP A 89 -6.20 22.53 14.38
C ASP A 89 -4.86 22.24 15.07
N GLY A 90 -4.56 20.96 15.29
CA GLY A 90 -3.26 20.55 15.82
C GLY A 90 -2.94 19.11 15.48
N VAL A 91 -1.66 18.77 15.66
CA VAL A 91 -1.12 17.46 15.34
C VAL A 91 -0.35 16.93 16.54
N ALA A 92 -0.66 15.72 16.97
CA ALA A 92 0.10 15.03 18.00
C ALA A 92 0.94 13.89 17.42
N PHE A 93 2.09 13.62 18.05
CA PHE A 93 2.99 12.53 17.68
C PHE A 93 3.26 11.63 18.88
N PRO A 94 2.27 10.85 19.33
CA PRO A 94 2.44 9.98 20.48
C PRO A 94 3.48 8.88 20.21
N GLU A 95 4.13 8.47 21.28
CA GLU A 95 5.16 7.43 21.31
C GLU A 95 4.68 6.18 22.07
N SER A 96 3.50 6.24 22.70
CA SER A 96 2.90 5.14 23.46
C SER A 96 1.37 5.16 23.44
N GLY A 97 0.76 4.03 23.85
CA GLY A 97 -0.70 3.94 23.98
C GLY A 97 -1.28 4.83 25.08
N GLU A 98 -0.51 5.07 26.14
CA GLU A 98 -0.87 5.99 27.23
C GLU A 98 -0.98 7.43 26.75
N GLN A 99 -0.06 7.88 25.89
CA GLN A 99 -0.17 9.22 25.29
C GLN A 99 -1.36 9.32 24.34
N VAL A 100 -1.70 8.25 23.61
CA VAL A 100 -2.92 8.21 22.80
C VAL A 100 -4.17 8.31 23.68
N ARG A 101 -4.19 7.60 24.81
CA ARG A 101 -5.26 7.67 25.82
C ARG A 101 -5.44 9.09 26.35
N GLU A 102 -4.36 9.73 26.78
CA GLU A 102 -4.35 11.13 27.24
C GLU A 102 -4.97 12.08 26.20
N LEU A 103 -4.60 11.93 24.92
CA LEU A 103 -5.14 12.74 23.83
C LEU A 103 -6.63 12.49 23.57
N LEU A 104 -7.09 11.24 23.67
CA LEU A 104 -8.51 10.89 23.54
C LEU A 104 -9.35 11.45 24.69
N ASP A 105 -8.85 11.35 25.92
CA ASP A 105 -9.53 11.87 27.11
C ASP A 105 -9.64 13.41 27.04
N LEU A 106 -8.56 14.08 26.62
CA LEU A 106 -8.54 15.52 26.38
C LEU A 106 -9.52 15.93 25.27
N ALA A 107 -9.54 15.19 24.16
CA ALA A 107 -10.47 15.43 23.07
C ALA A 107 -11.93 15.23 23.50
N GLN A 108 -12.22 14.22 24.33
CA GLN A 108 -13.55 13.97 24.86
C GLN A 108 -14.00 15.11 25.78
N ALA A 109 -13.15 15.53 26.72
CA ALA A 109 -13.44 16.61 27.66
C ALA A 109 -13.73 17.95 26.96
N ASN A 110 -13.07 18.21 25.83
CA ASN A 110 -13.17 19.48 25.09
C ASN A 110 -13.98 19.36 23.78
N ARG A 111 -14.62 18.22 23.52
CA ARG A 111 -15.45 17.95 22.33
C ARG A 111 -14.72 18.14 21.00
N TRP A 112 -13.47 17.69 20.91
CA TRP A 112 -12.69 17.71 19.68
C TRP A 112 -13.04 16.53 18.77
N THR A 113 -12.84 16.72 17.46
CA THR A 113 -12.79 15.63 16.48
C THR A 113 -11.38 15.09 16.44
N VAL A 114 -11.22 13.77 16.48
CA VAL A 114 -9.90 13.11 16.39
C VAL A 114 -9.80 12.38 15.06
N ILE A 115 -8.72 12.64 14.32
CA ILE A 115 -8.42 11.96 13.05
C ILE A 115 -7.10 11.19 13.21
N PRO A 116 -7.13 9.84 13.27
CA PRO A 116 -5.91 9.05 13.28
C PRO A 116 -5.15 9.23 11.95
N PHE A 117 -3.84 9.41 12.04
CA PHE A 117 -2.95 9.56 10.89
C PHE A 117 -1.71 8.67 11.07
N ALA A 118 -1.12 8.23 9.97
CA ALA A 118 0.18 7.58 9.99
C ALA A 118 0.94 7.79 8.66
N GLY A 119 0.84 6.83 7.74
CA GLY A 119 1.51 6.93 6.44
C GLY A 119 0.95 8.00 5.50
N GLY A 120 -0.27 8.50 5.76
CA GLY A 120 -0.91 9.52 4.93
C GLY A 120 -1.23 9.06 3.51
N THR A 121 -1.30 7.75 3.25
CA THR A 121 -1.44 7.18 1.88
C THR A 121 -2.89 6.89 1.51
N SER A 122 -3.85 7.51 2.18
CA SER A 122 -5.28 7.27 1.94
C SER A 122 -5.68 7.78 0.56
N VAL A 123 -6.52 7.04 -0.17
CA VAL A 123 -7.09 7.48 -1.46
C VAL A 123 -8.61 7.60 -1.42
N ALA A 124 -9.20 7.55 -0.23
CA ALA A 124 -10.65 7.49 -0.01
C ALA A 124 -11.17 8.59 0.94
N GLY A 125 -10.38 9.65 1.18
CA GLY A 125 -10.81 10.77 2.02
C GLY A 125 -10.78 10.53 3.53
N HIS A 126 -10.22 9.41 4.02
CA HIS A 126 -10.12 9.11 5.46
C HIS A 126 -9.44 10.21 6.31
N LEU A 127 -8.65 11.08 5.68
CA LEU A 127 -7.85 12.11 6.34
C LEU A 127 -8.45 13.51 6.16
N ASP A 128 -9.56 13.62 5.44
CA ASP A 128 -10.24 14.89 5.19
C ASP A 128 -10.77 15.47 6.50
N CYS A 129 -10.46 16.74 6.73
CA CYS A 129 -10.93 17.46 7.90
C CYS A 129 -12.36 17.98 7.66
N PRO A 130 -13.37 17.53 8.44
CA PRO A 130 -14.73 18.02 8.26
C PRO A 130 -14.84 19.50 8.64
N LEU A 131 -15.65 20.25 7.89
CA LEU A 131 -15.99 21.63 8.25
C LEU A 131 -16.92 21.63 9.47
N GLY A 132 -16.61 22.45 10.48
CA GLY A 132 -17.44 22.60 11.66
C GLY A 132 -16.79 23.34 12.82
N GLU A 133 -17.56 23.52 13.88
CA GLU A 133 -17.15 24.26 15.08
C GLU A 133 -16.15 23.49 15.97
N ARG A 134 -16.20 22.15 15.93
CA ARG A 134 -15.30 21.32 16.75
C ARG A 134 -13.87 21.43 16.26
N PRO A 135 -12.90 21.75 17.15
CA PRO A 135 -11.49 21.65 16.82
C PRO A 135 -11.11 20.24 16.41
N ILE A 136 -10.15 20.11 15.49
CA ILE A 136 -9.70 18.83 14.95
C ILE A 136 -8.28 18.56 15.41
N LEU A 137 -8.09 17.43 16.10
CA LEU A 137 -6.78 16.91 16.47
C LEU A 137 -6.43 15.75 15.53
N SER A 138 -5.35 15.89 14.76
CA SER A 138 -4.77 14.76 14.05
C SER A 138 -3.78 14.04 14.94
N VAL A 139 -3.87 12.71 15.06
CA VAL A 139 -2.96 11.91 15.90
C VAL A 139 -2.08 11.06 14.99
N ASN A 140 -0.84 11.49 14.81
CA ASN A 140 0.12 10.86 13.92
C ASN A 140 0.95 9.78 14.63
N LEU A 141 0.69 8.51 14.28
CA LEU A 141 1.29 7.35 14.93
C LEU A 141 2.72 7.04 14.49
N THR A 142 3.32 7.79 13.56
CA THR A 142 4.62 7.45 12.93
C THR A 142 5.81 7.31 13.90
N ARG A 143 5.70 7.79 15.14
CA ARG A 143 6.71 7.54 16.19
C ARG A 143 6.55 6.19 16.90
N MET A 144 5.39 5.55 16.81
CA MET A 144 5.14 4.17 17.26
C MET A 144 5.56 3.17 16.17
N ASN A 145 6.86 3.10 15.88
CA ASN A 145 7.42 2.45 14.68
C ASN A 145 8.38 1.28 14.94
N ARG A 146 8.28 0.66 16.11
CA ARG A 146 9.20 -0.41 16.53
C ARG A 146 8.50 -1.77 16.60
N LEU A 147 9.28 -2.82 16.34
CA LEU A 147 8.99 -4.18 16.77
C LEU A 147 9.07 -4.23 18.29
N LEU A 148 7.95 -4.51 18.94
CA LEU A 148 7.82 -4.59 20.39
C LEU A 148 8.11 -6.01 20.89
N HIS A 149 7.67 -7.02 20.15
CA HIS A 149 7.82 -8.42 20.53
C HIS A 149 7.80 -9.34 19.31
N LEU A 150 8.60 -10.41 19.33
CA LEU A 150 8.59 -11.48 18.33
C LEU A 150 8.57 -12.84 19.03
N ASP A 151 7.44 -13.53 18.95
CA ASP A 151 7.31 -14.93 19.32
C ASP A 151 7.68 -15.81 18.12
N LYS A 152 8.87 -16.41 18.16
CA LYS A 152 9.37 -17.29 17.10
C LYS A 152 8.65 -18.64 17.05
N THR A 153 8.08 -19.09 18.17
CA THR A 153 7.35 -20.36 18.28
C THR A 153 5.98 -20.23 17.64
N SER A 154 5.22 -19.19 18.02
CA SER A 154 3.89 -18.93 17.43
C SER A 154 3.94 -18.17 16.11
N GLN A 155 5.13 -17.67 15.72
CA GLN A 155 5.38 -16.82 14.56
C GLN A 155 4.49 -15.57 14.56
N LEU A 156 4.49 -14.86 15.70
CA LEU A 156 3.74 -13.63 15.91
C LEU A 156 4.69 -12.48 16.21
N ALA A 157 4.51 -11.37 15.50
CA ALA A 157 5.26 -10.15 15.72
C ALA A 157 4.33 -9.00 16.09
N THR A 158 4.59 -8.34 17.21
CA THR A 158 3.84 -7.16 17.67
C THR A 158 4.61 -5.90 17.33
N PHE A 159 3.98 -5.00 16.60
CA PHE A 159 4.54 -3.72 16.20
C PHE A 159 3.71 -2.56 16.75
N GLY A 160 4.36 -1.43 16.99
CA GLY A 160 3.65 -0.16 17.03
C GLY A 160 2.92 0.09 15.70
N ALA A 161 1.67 0.53 15.75
CA ALA A 161 0.78 0.65 14.59
C ALA A 161 1.27 1.65 13.52
N GLY A 162 2.16 2.57 13.90
CA GLY A 162 2.80 3.50 12.99
C GLY A 162 4.02 2.96 12.24
N THR A 163 4.40 1.69 12.43
CA THR A 163 5.57 1.11 11.76
C THR A 163 5.33 1.04 10.25
N PRO A 164 6.14 1.73 9.41
CA PRO A 164 6.01 1.70 7.96
C PRO A 164 6.54 0.39 7.37
N GLY A 165 6.03 0.00 6.20
CA GLY A 165 6.33 -1.29 5.58
C GLY A 165 7.82 -1.64 5.47
N PRO A 166 8.70 -0.75 4.96
CA PRO A 166 10.13 -1.00 4.93
C PRO A 166 10.74 -1.31 6.30
N GLN A 167 10.27 -0.66 7.36
CA GLN A 167 10.76 -0.88 8.71
C GLN A 167 10.22 -2.18 9.32
N VAL A 168 8.98 -2.58 9.01
CA VAL A 168 8.45 -3.90 9.38
C VAL A 168 9.34 -5.00 8.79
N GLU A 169 9.59 -4.93 7.48
CA GLU A 169 10.38 -5.94 6.78
C GLU A 169 11.85 -5.93 7.21
N ALA A 170 12.47 -4.77 7.42
CA ALA A 170 13.86 -4.68 7.88
C ALA A 170 14.03 -5.30 9.28
N GLN A 171 13.13 -4.99 10.22
CA GLN A 171 13.18 -5.51 11.59
C GLN A 171 12.94 -7.03 11.64
N LEU A 172 12.02 -7.57 10.82
CA LEU A 172 11.80 -9.01 10.72
C LEU A 172 12.95 -9.74 10.02
N ARG A 173 13.50 -9.17 8.94
CA ARG A 173 14.62 -9.76 8.20
C ARG A 173 15.84 -9.97 9.08
N ALA A 174 16.14 -9.01 9.96
CA ALA A 174 17.21 -9.13 10.94
C ALA A 174 17.04 -10.34 11.88
N GLN A 175 15.82 -10.88 11.99
CA GLN A 175 15.47 -12.04 12.81
C GLN A 175 15.19 -13.32 12.00
N GLY A 176 15.33 -13.29 10.67
CA GLY A 176 15.07 -14.42 9.78
C GLY A 176 13.61 -14.58 9.33
N TYR A 177 12.78 -13.54 9.47
CA TYR A 177 11.35 -13.55 9.13
C TYR A 177 10.98 -12.49 8.08
N THR A 178 9.76 -12.59 7.56
CA THR A 178 9.08 -11.61 6.71
C THR A 178 7.60 -11.58 7.05
N LEU A 179 6.94 -10.43 6.85
CA LEU A 179 5.49 -10.35 6.90
C LEU A 179 4.91 -10.74 5.54
N GLY A 180 5.57 -10.33 4.45
CA GLY A 180 5.12 -10.66 3.10
C GLY A 180 3.94 -9.82 2.59
N HIS A 181 3.59 -8.75 3.31
CA HIS A 181 2.50 -7.84 2.97
C HIS A 181 3.03 -6.61 2.23
N PHE A 182 2.91 -6.62 0.91
CA PHE A 182 3.48 -5.61 0.01
C PHE A 182 2.39 -4.83 -0.74
N PRO A 183 1.63 -3.92 -0.11
CA PRO A 183 0.68 -3.07 -0.82
C PRO A 183 1.43 -2.11 -1.78
N GLN A 184 0.73 -1.49 -2.73
CA GLN A 184 1.40 -0.54 -3.64
C GLN A 184 1.99 0.68 -2.90
N SER A 185 1.34 1.09 -1.80
CA SER A 185 1.80 2.15 -0.92
C SER A 185 2.82 1.69 0.14
N PHE A 186 3.45 0.52 -0.05
CA PHE A 186 4.33 -0.14 0.94
C PHE A 186 5.35 0.81 1.59
N GLU A 187 5.99 1.68 0.80
CA GLU A 187 7.07 2.57 1.26
C GLU A 187 6.65 3.53 2.40
N TYR A 188 5.38 3.94 2.43
CA TYR A 188 4.89 4.95 3.37
C TYR A 188 3.73 4.47 4.25
N SER A 189 2.94 3.51 3.78
CA SER A 189 1.83 2.95 4.56
C SER A 189 2.35 2.12 5.75
N THR A 190 1.55 2.07 6.81
CA THR A 190 1.94 1.47 8.09
C THR A 190 1.10 0.26 8.44
N VAL A 191 1.63 -0.60 9.33
CA VAL A 191 0.96 -1.82 9.77
C VAL A 191 -0.44 -1.57 10.35
N GLY A 192 -0.62 -0.50 11.11
CA GLY A 192 -1.93 -0.13 11.64
C GLY A 192 -2.87 0.38 10.55
N GLY A 193 -2.35 1.20 9.63
CA GLY A 193 -3.10 1.66 8.46
C GLY A 193 -3.61 0.50 7.61
N TRP A 194 -2.80 -0.54 7.43
CA TRP A 194 -3.18 -1.75 6.72
C TRP A 194 -4.38 -2.44 7.37
N VAL A 195 -4.37 -2.60 8.70
CA VAL A 195 -5.44 -3.25 9.46
C VAL A 195 -6.74 -2.46 9.35
N VAL A 196 -6.72 -1.17 9.68
CA VAL A 196 -7.95 -0.36 9.72
C VAL A 196 -8.55 -0.08 8.34
N THR A 197 -7.82 -0.36 7.24
CA THR A 197 -8.30 -0.20 5.86
C THR A 197 -8.49 -1.52 5.10
N ARG A 198 -8.28 -2.68 5.75
CA ARG A 198 -8.30 -4.01 5.10
C ARG A 198 -7.42 -4.09 3.84
N SER A 199 -6.23 -3.51 3.90
CA SER A 199 -5.35 -3.44 2.73
C SER A 199 -4.94 -4.84 2.20
N SER A 200 -4.62 -4.90 0.92
CA SER A 200 -4.16 -6.12 0.24
C SER A 200 -2.73 -5.95 -0.29
N GLY A 201 -1.91 -6.97 -0.08
CA GLY A 201 -0.53 -7.03 -0.58
C GLY A 201 -0.43 -7.74 -1.93
N GLN A 202 0.59 -7.36 -2.70
CA GLN A 202 0.94 -7.96 -3.99
C GLN A 202 1.24 -9.46 -3.94
N GLN A 203 1.60 -9.99 -2.76
CA GLN A 203 1.91 -11.41 -2.53
C GLN A 203 0.89 -12.14 -1.64
N SER A 204 -0.34 -11.61 -1.58
CA SER A 204 -1.42 -12.13 -0.72
C SER A 204 -1.84 -13.57 -1.06
N LEU A 205 -1.51 -14.10 -2.25
CA LEU A 205 -1.77 -15.50 -2.59
C LEU A 205 -0.96 -16.47 -1.71
N ARG A 206 0.22 -16.04 -1.25
CA ARG A 206 1.07 -16.83 -0.35
C ARG A 206 0.87 -16.46 1.11
N TYR A 207 0.93 -15.17 1.43
CA TYR A 207 0.97 -14.70 2.82
C TYR A 207 -0.40 -14.35 3.38
N GLY A 208 -1.39 -14.15 2.51
CA GLY A 208 -2.70 -13.65 2.87
C GLY A 208 -2.82 -12.13 2.75
N ARG A 209 -4.06 -11.65 2.76
CA ARG A 209 -4.40 -10.24 2.97
C ARG A 209 -4.30 -9.91 4.46
N ILE A 210 -4.42 -8.63 4.80
CA ILE A 210 -4.18 -8.20 6.19
C ILE A 210 -5.11 -8.86 7.20
N GLU A 211 -6.35 -9.21 6.85
CA GLU A 211 -7.28 -9.90 7.75
C GLU A 211 -6.84 -11.33 8.10
N GLN A 212 -6.03 -11.96 7.25
CA GLN A 212 -5.43 -13.27 7.53
C GLN A 212 -4.14 -13.14 8.36
N LEU A 213 -3.45 -12.00 8.21
CA LEU A 213 -2.20 -11.69 8.90
C LEU A 213 -2.43 -11.11 10.30
N PHE A 214 -3.48 -10.31 10.50
CA PHE A 214 -3.77 -9.66 11.79
C PHE A 214 -4.24 -10.69 12.82
N ALA A 215 -3.43 -10.92 13.85
CA ALA A 215 -3.72 -11.89 14.90
C ALA A 215 -4.40 -11.26 16.12
N GLY A 216 -4.14 -9.98 16.39
CA GLY A 216 -4.60 -9.26 17.58
C GLY A 216 -3.83 -7.96 17.78
N GLY A 217 -4.02 -7.28 18.91
CA GLY A 217 -3.41 -5.96 19.14
C GLY A 217 -4.11 -5.16 20.24
N ARG A 218 -3.84 -3.86 20.27
CA ARG A 218 -4.43 -2.91 21.22
C ARG A 218 -4.99 -1.70 20.49
N MET A 219 -6.22 -1.31 20.82
CA MET A 219 -6.86 -0.12 20.29
C MET A 219 -7.33 0.76 21.46
N GLU A 220 -6.95 2.03 21.41
CA GLU A 220 -7.46 3.02 22.34
C GLU A 220 -8.76 3.61 21.77
N THR A 221 -9.89 3.35 22.42
CA THR A 221 -11.23 3.88 22.07
C THR A 221 -11.66 4.97 23.04
N PRO A 222 -12.65 5.84 22.73
CA PRO A 222 -13.14 6.85 23.67
C PRO A 222 -13.71 6.30 25.00
N VAL A 223 -14.05 5.02 25.07
CA VAL A 223 -14.63 4.39 26.28
C VAL A 223 -13.67 3.45 27.01
N GLY A 224 -12.43 3.34 26.54
CA GLY A 224 -11.40 2.50 27.17
C GLY A 224 -10.56 1.73 26.15
N THR A 225 -9.63 0.93 26.65
CA THR A 225 -8.72 0.13 25.80
C THR A 225 -9.39 -1.17 25.38
N LEU A 226 -9.44 -1.42 24.08
CA LEU A 226 -9.82 -2.70 23.51
C LEU A 226 -8.56 -3.55 23.32
N VAL A 227 -8.47 -4.67 24.05
CA VAL A 227 -7.39 -5.65 23.92
C VAL A 227 -7.89 -6.82 23.08
N LEU A 228 -7.19 -7.12 21.99
CA LEU A 228 -7.51 -8.21 21.07
C LEU A 228 -6.49 -9.35 21.24
N PRO A 229 -6.84 -10.42 21.96
CA PRO A 229 -5.92 -11.53 22.20
C PRO A 229 -5.60 -12.30 20.92
N THR A 230 -4.41 -12.89 20.84
CA THR A 230 -3.86 -13.56 19.65
C THR A 230 -4.27 -15.03 19.55
N LEU A 231 -5.51 -15.35 19.91
CA LEU A 231 -6.02 -16.72 19.88
C LEU A 231 -5.99 -17.27 18.44
N PRO A 232 -5.40 -18.46 18.20
CA PRO A 232 -5.34 -19.07 16.86
C PRO A 232 -6.73 -19.25 16.24
N ALA A 233 -7.69 -19.74 17.02
CA ALA A 233 -9.10 -19.86 16.69
C ALA A 233 -9.93 -19.70 17.97
N SER A 234 -11.13 -19.16 17.84
CA SER A 234 -12.08 -19.02 18.94
C SER A 234 -13.51 -19.15 18.40
N SER A 235 -14.40 -19.72 19.21
CA SER A 235 -15.86 -19.73 18.97
C SER A 235 -16.62 -19.01 20.09
N ALA A 236 -15.93 -18.16 20.87
CA ALA A 236 -16.49 -17.43 22.00
C ALA A 236 -17.26 -16.16 21.54
N GLY A 237 -18.21 -16.31 20.62
CA GLY A 237 -18.99 -15.21 20.04
C GLY A 237 -18.34 -14.52 18.83
N PRO A 238 -18.82 -13.33 18.44
CA PRO A 238 -18.28 -12.58 17.32
C PRO A 238 -16.79 -12.22 17.48
N ASP A 239 -16.01 -12.35 16.41
CA ASP A 239 -14.61 -11.97 16.42
C ASP A 239 -14.44 -10.45 16.40
N LEU A 240 -14.06 -9.85 17.53
CA LEU A 240 -13.87 -8.40 17.65
C LEU A 240 -12.73 -7.86 16.76
N ARG A 241 -11.83 -8.72 16.25
CA ARG A 241 -10.82 -8.32 15.25
C ARG A 241 -11.49 -7.81 13.97
N GLU A 242 -12.63 -8.37 13.60
CA GLU A 242 -13.40 -7.96 12.42
C GLU A 242 -14.05 -6.58 12.58
N LEU A 243 -14.25 -6.08 13.82
CA LEU A 243 -14.69 -4.70 14.06
C LEU A 243 -13.56 -3.70 13.82
N VAL A 244 -12.31 -4.09 14.11
CA VAL A 244 -11.13 -3.25 13.91
C VAL A 244 -10.69 -3.25 12.43
N LEU A 245 -10.76 -4.41 11.78
CA LEU A 245 -10.43 -4.58 10.36
C LEU A 245 -11.42 -3.82 9.47
N GLY A 246 -10.97 -2.72 8.87
CA GLY A 246 -11.84 -1.86 8.05
C GLY A 246 -12.61 -0.81 8.85
N SER A 247 -12.23 -0.58 10.11
CA SER A 247 -12.81 0.48 10.94
C SER A 247 -12.52 1.89 10.44
N GLU A 248 -11.51 2.07 9.59
CA GLU A 248 -11.08 3.37 9.05
C GLU A 248 -10.85 4.45 10.13
N GLY A 249 -10.46 4.02 11.34
CA GLY A 249 -10.22 4.93 12.48
C GLY A 249 -11.49 5.43 13.19
N ARG A 250 -12.68 4.91 12.87
CA ARG A 250 -13.96 5.40 13.41
C ARG A 250 -14.27 4.97 14.84
N PHE A 251 -13.67 3.87 15.31
CA PHE A 251 -13.92 3.32 16.65
C PHE A 251 -12.82 3.65 17.67
N GLY A 252 -11.67 4.14 17.19
CA GLY A 252 -10.51 4.41 18.02
C GLY A 252 -9.22 4.37 17.22
N ILE A 253 -8.12 4.41 17.96
CA ILE A 253 -6.76 4.44 17.42
C ILE A 253 -6.11 3.08 17.73
N LEU A 254 -5.84 2.29 16.68
CA LEU A 254 -5.03 1.08 16.82
C LEU A 254 -3.59 1.50 17.14
N THR A 255 -3.09 1.12 18.31
CA THR A 255 -1.76 1.50 18.82
C THR A 255 -0.74 0.39 18.64
N GLU A 256 -1.18 -0.86 18.75
CA GLU A 256 -0.34 -2.04 18.54
C GLU A 256 -1.04 -3.02 17.59
N ALA A 257 -0.27 -3.57 16.66
CA ALA A 257 -0.73 -4.62 15.75
C ALA A 257 0.17 -5.85 15.89
N THR A 258 -0.43 -6.98 16.28
CA THR A 258 0.22 -8.28 16.25
C THR A 258 -0.14 -9.01 14.97
N VAL A 259 0.87 -9.38 14.21
CA VAL A 259 0.73 -10.00 12.88
C VAL A 259 1.42 -11.35 12.83
N ARG A 260 0.87 -12.26 12.01
CA ARG A 260 1.46 -13.55 11.68
C ARG A 260 2.59 -13.33 10.70
N VAL A 261 3.78 -13.85 11.02
CA VAL A 261 4.97 -13.73 10.17
C VAL A 261 5.36 -15.10 9.64
N SER A 262 6.18 -15.12 8.59
CA SER A 262 6.72 -16.34 8.00
C SER A 262 8.25 -16.30 8.05
N PRO A 263 8.94 -17.45 8.17
CA PRO A 263 10.37 -17.51 7.91
C PRO A 263 10.69 -16.99 6.51
N LEU A 264 11.90 -16.44 6.33
CA LEU A 264 12.34 -16.03 5.00
C LEU A 264 12.31 -17.21 4.02
N PRO A 265 11.79 -17.01 2.80
CA PRO A 265 11.70 -18.07 1.81
C PRO A 265 13.09 -18.45 1.29
N GLY A 266 13.29 -19.75 1.00
CA GLY A 266 14.53 -20.25 0.39
C GLY A 266 14.69 -19.86 -1.09
N HIS A 267 13.59 -19.51 -1.76
CA HIS A 267 13.57 -19.09 -3.17
C HIS A 267 12.41 -18.13 -3.44
N GLU A 268 12.68 -17.08 -4.22
CA GLU A 268 11.67 -16.19 -4.78
C GLU A 268 12.00 -15.85 -6.23
N SER A 269 11.02 -15.96 -7.12
CA SER A 269 11.15 -15.48 -8.49
C SER A 269 9.82 -15.04 -9.08
N PHE A 270 9.91 -14.02 -9.95
CA PHE A 270 8.79 -13.47 -10.70
C PHE A 270 9.00 -13.75 -12.19
N HIS A 271 7.92 -14.06 -12.88
CA HIS A 271 7.93 -14.56 -14.25
C HIS A 271 6.87 -13.86 -15.08
N ALA A 272 7.12 -13.73 -16.37
CA ALA A 272 6.17 -13.15 -17.32
C ALA A 272 5.71 -14.18 -18.35
N LEU A 273 4.41 -14.16 -18.63
CA LEU A 273 3.77 -14.93 -19.69
C LEU A 273 2.81 -14.03 -20.45
N PHE A 274 2.59 -14.31 -21.72
CA PHE A 274 1.57 -13.66 -22.53
C PHE A 274 0.48 -14.65 -22.88
N LEU A 275 -0.77 -14.20 -22.86
CA LEU A 275 -1.93 -14.95 -23.34
C LEU A 275 -2.51 -14.25 -24.59
N PRO A 276 -3.17 -15.00 -25.49
CA PRO A 276 -3.60 -14.46 -26.79
C PRO A 276 -4.58 -13.29 -26.67
N ASP A 277 -5.52 -13.39 -25.73
CA ASP A 277 -6.65 -12.48 -25.55
C ASP A 277 -7.14 -12.50 -24.10
N TRP A 278 -8.11 -11.65 -23.77
CA TRP A 278 -8.65 -11.50 -22.43
C TRP A 278 -9.39 -12.75 -21.92
N ASP A 279 -10.21 -13.39 -22.75
CA ASP A 279 -11.03 -14.53 -22.35
C ASP A 279 -10.15 -15.74 -22.04
N SER A 280 -9.17 -15.99 -22.90
CA SER A 280 -8.13 -17.00 -22.68
C SER A 280 -7.34 -16.73 -21.40
N ALA A 281 -6.98 -15.48 -21.15
CA ALA A 281 -6.24 -15.06 -19.96
C ALA A 281 -7.04 -15.24 -18.67
N GLU A 282 -8.30 -14.83 -18.66
CA GLU A 282 -9.19 -15.00 -17.51
C GLU A 282 -9.40 -16.48 -17.20
N ALA A 283 -9.71 -17.29 -18.21
CA ALA A 283 -9.87 -18.74 -18.05
C ALA A 283 -8.60 -19.40 -17.49
N ALA A 284 -7.42 -18.97 -17.95
CA ALA A 284 -6.14 -19.49 -17.49
C ALA A 284 -5.85 -19.13 -16.02
N VAL A 285 -6.09 -17.88 -15.62
CA VAL A 285 -5.93 -17.45 -14.23
C VAL A 285 -6.93 -18.17 -13.31
N ARG A 286 -8.18 -18.32 -13.74
CA ARG A 286 -9.21 -19.08 -13.02
C ARG A 286 -8.77 -20.53 -12.79
N ALA A 287 -8.30 -21.20 -13.85
CA ALA A 287 -7.79 -22.57 -13.75
C ALA A 287 -6.60 -22.67 -12.78
N LEU A 288 -5.64 -21.73 -12.83
CA LEU A 288 -4.51 -21.72 -11.90
C LEU A 288 -4.94 -21.57 -10.44
N VAL A 289 -5.82 -20.62 -10.15
CA VAL A 289 -6.28 -20.34 -8.78
C VAL A 289 -7.06 -21.54 -8.23
N GLN A 290 -7.94 -22.14 -9.03
CA GLN A 290 -8.72 -23.33 -8.64
C GLN A 290 -7.83 -24.55 -8.36
N ARG A 291 -6.64 -24.65 -8.98
CA ARG A 291 -5.65 -25.69 -8.69
C ARG A 291 -4.92 -25.52 -7.36
N ARG A 292 -5.02 -24.34 -6.72
CA ARG A 292 -4.36 -24.02 -5.43
C ARG A 292 -2.86 -24.33 -5.42
N LEU A 293 -2.18 -24.04 -6.53
CA LEU A 293 -0.72 -24.13 -6.60
C LEU A 293 -0.09 -23.12 -5.61
N PRO A 294 1.07 -23.43 -4.99
CA PRO A 294 1.72 -22.54 -4.03
C PRO A 294 2.45 -21.39 -4.75
N LEU A 295 1.68 -20.55 -5.43
CA LEU A 295 2.12 -19.32 -6.08
C LEU A 295 2.03 -18.17 -5.08
N SER A 296 2.91 -17.17 -5.22
CA SER A 296 2.86 -15.97 -4.39
C SER A 296 2.12 -14.82 -5.03
N MET A 297 2.00 -14.79 -6.34
CA MET A 297 1.40 -13.68 -7.06
C MET A 297 0.85 -14.11 -8.41
N LEU A 298 -0.30 -13.54 -8.77
CA LEU A 298 -0.82 -13.49 -10.13
C LEU A 298 -1.30 -12.07 -10.38
N ARG A 299 -0.77 -11.42 -11.42
CA ARG A 299 -1.22 -10.10 -11.88
C ARG A 299 -1.44 -10.18 -13.38
N LEU A 300 -2.71 -10.14 -13.77
CA LEU A 300 -3.14 -10.15 -15.16
C LEU A 300 -3.44 -8.72 -15.61
N SER A 301 -2.76 -8.30 -16.67
CA SER A 301 -2.98 -7.03 -17.36
C SER A 301 -3.78 -7.28 -18.62
N ASN A 302 -4.82 -6.47 -18.85
CA ASN A 302 -5.58 -6.52 -20.11
C ASN A 302 -4.73 -6.05 -21.30
N GLY A 303 -5.27 -6.12 -22.51
CA GLY A 303 -4.53 -5.74 -23.73
C GLY A 303 -4.00 -4.31 -23.70
N ILE A 304 -4.82 -3.35 -23.23
CA ILE A 304 -4.44 -1.94 -23.17
C ILE A 304 -3.34 -1.69 -22.14
N GLU A 305 -3.46 -2.25 -20.93
CA GLU A 305 -2.44 -2.15 -19.87
C GLU A 305 -1.15 -2.83 -20.32
N THR A 306 -1.26 -3.97 -21.01
CA THR A 306 -0.11 -4.71 -21.55
C THR A 306 0.66 -3.89 -22.57
N GLU A 307 -0.05 -3.33 -23.56
CA GLU A 307 0.56 -2.46 -24.58
C GLU A 307 1.23 -1.24 -23.93
N THR A 308 0.52 -0.58 -23.01
CA THR A 308 1.02 0.60 -22.29
C THR A 308 2.29 0.26 -21.50
N ASN A 309 2.29 -0.83 -20.73
CA ASN A 309 3.44 -1.28 -19.94
C ASN A 309 4.65 -1.60 -20.82
N LEU A 310 4.44 -2.23 -21.98
CA LEU A 310 5.51 -2.51 -22.92
C LEU A 310 6.12 -1.23 -23.49
N GLN A 311 5.29 -0.27 -23.92
CA GLN A 311 5.76 1.01 -24.43
C GLN A 311 6.53 1.83 -23.37
N LEU A 312 6.05 1.84 -22.13
CA LEU A 312 6.72 2.51 -21.00
C LEU A 312 8.07 1.86 -20.65
N ALA A 313 8.32 0.59 -21.00
CA ALA A 313 9.57 -0.08 -20.68
C ALA A 313 10.78 0.46 -21.48
N GLY A 314 10.58 1.21 -22.57
CA GLY A 314 11.64 1.99 -23.25
C GLY A 314 12.72 1.18 -23.97
N HIS A 315 12.47 -0.08 -24.35
CA HIS A 315 13.43 -0.95 -25.05
C HIS A 315 12.90 -1.38 -26.44
N GLU A 316 12.67 -0.43 -27.34
CA GLU A 316 11.94 -0.64 -28.61
C GLU A 316 12.43 -1.82 -29.44
N ARG A 317 13.75 -1.98 -29.61
CA ARG A 317 14.33 -3.09 -30.41
C ARG A 317 14.06 -4.46 -29.80
N LEU A 318 14.23 -4.59 -28.48
CA LEU A 318 14.01 -5.86 -27.77
C LEU A 318 12.52 -6.20 -27.74
N ILE A 319 11.68 -5.18 -27.54
CA ILE A 319 10.22 -5.31 -27.55
C ILE A 319 9.76 -5.74 -28.94
N GLY A 320 10.24 -5.12 -30.02
CA GLY A 320 9.86 -5.51 -31.38
C GLY A 320 10.23 -6.95 -31.75
N LEU A 321 11.41 -7.43 -31.32
CA LEU A 321 11.78 -8.84 -31.48
C LEU A 321 10.86 -9.77 -30.66
N MET A 322 10.56 -9.40 -29.42
CA MET A 322 9.64 -10.13 -28.57
C MET A 322 8.23 -10.16 -29.17
N GLU A 323 7.71 -9.05 -29.70
CA GLU A 323 6.39 -9.00 -30.32
C GLU A 323 6.30 -9.90 -31.56
N ARG A 324 7.33 -9.91 -32.41
CA ARG A 324 7.39 -10.84 -33.55
C ARG A 324 7.37 -12.29 -33.09
N TYR A 325 8.12 -12.62 -32.03
CA TYR A 325 8.12 -13.95 -31.45
C TYR A 325 6.75 -14.32 -30.85
N LEU A 326 6.14 -13.42 -30.10
CA LEU A 326 4.81 -13.62 -29.50
C LEU A 326 3.74 -13.82 -30.57
N ALA A 327 3.74 -13.00 -31.62
CA ALA A 327 2.80 -13.11 -32.74
C ALA A 327 2.93 -14.46 -33.46
N TRP A 328 4.16 -14.90 -33.74
CA TRP A 328 4.41 -16.23 -34.31
C TRP A 328 3.92 -17.37 -33.40
N ARG A 329 3.90 -17.16 -32.08
CA ARG A 329 3.41 -18.11 -31.08
C ARG A 329 1.92 -17.99 -30.78
N GLY A 330 1.17 -17.17 -31.51
CA GLY A 330 -0.28 -16.98 -31.35
C GLY A 330 -0.68 -15.90 -30.34
N CYS A 331 0.25 -15.06 -29.89
CA CYS A 331 -0.01 -13.91 -29.02
C CYS A 331 0.28 -12.60 -29.78
N GLY A 332 -0.69 -12.12 -30.56
CA GLY A 332 -0.57 -10.95 -31.43
C GLY A 332 -1.09 -9.65 -30.78
N GLU A 333 -1.90 -8.91 -31.53
CA GLU A 333 -2.64 -7.76 -31.01
C GLU A 333 -3.69 -8.23 -29.97
N GLY A 334 -3.98 -7.41 -28.96
CA GLY A 334 -4.89 -7.78 -27.88
C GLY A 334 -4.31 -8.72 -26.81
N LYS A 335 -3.05 -9.15 -26.96
CA LYS A 335 -2.35 -10.00 -26.01
C LYS A 335 -2.36 -9.45 -24.59
N CYS A 336 -2.51 -10.33 -23.62
CA CYS A 336 -2.56 -10.00 -22.20
C CYS A 336 -1.30 -10.49 -21.49
N LEU A 337 -0.71 -9.64 -20.65
CA LEU A 337 0.45 -9.97 -19.82
C LEU A 337 -0.01 -10.55 -18.48
N LEU A 338 0.46 -11.75 -18.16
CA LEU A 338 0.38 -12.35 -16.83
C LEU A 338 1.75 -12.35 -16.15
N MET A 339 1.84 -11.63 -15.04
CA MET A 339 2.96 -11.71 -14.10
C MET A 339 2.64 -12.76 -13.03
N LEU A 340 3.58 -13.69 -12.80
CA LEU A 340 3.44 -14.80 -11.88
C LEU A 340 4.62 -14.85 -10.90
N GLY A 341 4.32 -14.96 -9.61
CA GLY A 341 5.33 -15.11 -8.55
C GLY A 341 5.32 -16.51 -7.95
N VAL A 342 6.51 -17.03 -7.64
CA VAL A 342 6.71 -18.22 -6.80
C VAL A 342 7.63 -17.86 -5.64
N THR A 343 7.19 -18.17 -4.42
CA THR A 343 7.94 -17.89 -3.18
C THR A 343 7.79 -19.08 -2.24
N ALA A 344 8.83 -19.91 -2.13
CA ALA A 344 8.83 -21.16 -1.36
C ALA A 344 10.26 -21.69 -1.17
N ASP A 345 10.44 -22.91 -0.69
CA ASP A 345 11.71 -23.62 -0.86
C ASP A 345 11.97 -23.95 -2.35
N PRO A 346 13.24 -24.21 -2.75
CA PRO A 346 13.59 -24.43 -4.16
C PRO A 346 12.89 -25.61 -4.85
N ALA A 347 12.49 -26.66 -4.12
CA ALA A 347 11.80 -27.80 -4.73
C ALA A 347 10.34 -27.44 -5.02
N THR A 348 9.65 -26.87 -4.03
CA THR A 348 8.27 -26.40 -4.17
C THR A 348 8.13 -25.32 -5.23
N ALA A 349 9.04 -24.34 -5.27
CA ALA A 349 9.01 -23.26 -6.27
C ALA A 349 9.16 -23.80 -7.71
N ARG A 350 10.10 -24.73 -7.93
CA ARG A 350 10.28 -25.39 -9.24
C ARG A 350 9.06 -26.19 -9.66
N HIS A 351 8.46 -26.93 -8.72
CA HIS A 351 7.24 -27.69 -8.97
C HIS A 351 6.07 -26.77 -9.34
N ALA A 352 5.81 -25.74 -8.53
CA ALA A 352 4.73 -24.78 -8.74
C ALA A 352 4.84 -24.07 -10.10
N LEU A 353 6.05 -23.60 -10.45
CA LEU A 353 6.29 -22.95 -11.74
C LEU A 353 6.07 -23.91 -12.93
N ARG A 354 6.52 -25.17 -12.82
CA ARG A 354 6.31 -26.18 -13.86
C ARG A 354 4.82 -26.45 -14.08
N GLU A 355 4.08 -26.64 -12.99
CA GLU A 355 2.65 -26.90 -13.03
C GLU A 355 1.85 -25.69 -13.53
N ALA A 356 2.25 -24.49 -13.13
CA ALA A 356 1.64 -23.26 -13.61
C ALA A 356 1.84 -23.12 -15.12
N ARG A 357 3.08 -23.28 -15.62
CA ARG A 357 3.40 -23.24 -17.05
C ARG A 357 2.62 -24.28 -17.85
N ARG A 358 2.50 -25.50 -17.32
CA ARG A 358 1.71 -26.57 -17.97
C ARG A 358 0.23 -26.20 -18.07
N THR A 359 -0.33 -25.59 -17.03
CA THR A 359 -1.73 -25.13 -17.03
C THR A 359 -1.92 -24.01 -18.04
N LEU A 360 -1.10 -22.96 -17.93
CA LEU A 360 -1.17 -21.78 -18.79
C LEU A 360 -0.96 -22.14 -20.27
N GLY A 361 -0.07 -23.09 -20.57
CA GLY A 361 0.16 -23.56 -21.94
C GLY A 361 -1.07 -24.17 -22.61
N ARG A 362 -2.02 -24.75 -21.84
CA ARG A 362 -3.31 -25.25 -22.38
C ARG A 362 -4.23 -24.12 -22.84
N HIS A 363 -3.98 -22.90 -22.39
CA HIS A 363 -4.68 -21.68 -22.77
C HIS A 363 -3.86 -20.81 -23.74
N GLY A 364 -2.90 -21.41 -24.46
CA GLY A 364 -2.09 -20.71 -25.46
C GLY A 364 -1.01 -19.79 -24.88
N ALA A 365 -0.71 -19.87 -23.58
CA ALA A 365 0.24 -18.96 -22.97
C ALA A 365 1.68 -19.16 -23.47
N VAL A 366 2.38 -18.05 -23.70
CA VAL A 366 3.79 -18.01 -24.11
C VAL A 366 4.64 -17.52 -22.95
N TYR A 367 5.51 -18.39 -22.43
CA TYR A 367 6.42 -18.08 -21.32
C TYR A 367 7.69 -17.39 -21.83
N ILE A 368 8.00 -16.20 -21.32
CA ILE A 368 9.16 -15.40 -21.76
C ILE A 368 10.30 -15.33 -20.73
N GLY A 369 10.15 -16.02 -19.59
CA GLY A 369 11.22 -16.08 -18.57
C GLY A 369 11.09 -15.09 -17.42
N PRO A 370 12.12 -15.03 -16.55
CA PRO A 370 12.09 -14.22 -15.34
C PRO A 370 12.55 -12.78 -15.55
N ALA A 371 13.24 -12.44 -16.64
CA ALA A 371 13.89 -11.14 -16.80
C ALA A 371 12.92 -9.94 -16.63
N MET A 372 11.74 -10.03 -17.24
CA MET A 372 10.70 -9.00 -17.10
C MET A 372 10.10 -9.00 -15.68
N GLY A 373 9.96 -10.18 -15.07
CA GLY A 373 9.59 -10.38 -13.67
C GLY A 373 10.54 -9.70 -12.69
N SER A 374 11.85 -9.91 -12.86
CA SER A 374 12.90 -9.28 -12.04
C SER A 374 12.88 -7.76 -12.16
N LYS A 375 12.74 -7.22 -13.39
CA LYS A 375 12.61 -5.77 -13.63
C LYS A 375 11.35 -5.21 -12.96
N TRP A 376 10.22 -5.90 -13.08
CA TRP A 376 8.98 -5.51 -12.42
C TRP A 376 9.19 -5.49 -10.90
N ALA A 377 9.76 -6.53 -10.31
CA ALA A 377 9.97 -6.63 -8.87
C ALA A 377 10.82 -5.48 -8.32
N ALA A 378 11.88 -5.09 -9.05
CA ALA A 378 12.75 -3.98 -8.68
C ALA A 378 12.07 -2.59 -8.74
N ASN A 379 10.96 -2.46 -9.48
CA ASN A 379 10.27 -1.19 -9.71
C ASN A 379 8.81 -1.19 -9.23
N ARG A 380 8.36 -2.25 -8.55
CA ARG A 380 6.93 -2.52 -8.24
C ARG A 380 6.24 -1.49 -7.33
N PHE A 381 7.00 -0.60 -6.70
CA PHE A 381 6.50 0.49 -5.85
C PHE A 381 6.71 1.88 -6.46
N LYS A 382 7.35 1.97 -7.63
CA LYS A 382 7.70 3.25 -8.23
C LYS A 382 6.59 3.85 -9.10
N GLY A 383 5.55 3.07 -9.41
CA GLY A 383 4.42 3.51 -10.25
C GLY A 383 3.85 4.88 -9.86
N PRO A 384 3.57 5.17 -8.57
CA PRO A 384 3.02 6.46 -8.16
C PRO A 384 3.98 7.67 -8.27
N TYR A 385 5.27 7.47 -8.57
CA TYR A 385 6.22 8.56 -8.81
C TYR A 385 6.19 9.09 -10.25
N LEU A 386 5.57 8.32 -11.15
CA LEU A 386 5.32 8.70 -12.54
C LEU A 386 4.14 9.66 -12.60
#